data_AF-A0A6G2XN54-F1
#
_entry.id   AF-A0A6G2XN54-F1
#
_cell.length_a   1.000
_cell.length_b   1.000
_cell.length_c   1.000
_cell.angle_alpha   90.00
_cell.angle_beta   90.00
_cell.angle_gamma   90.00
#
_symmetry.space_group_name_H-M   'P 1'
#
loop_
_entity.id
_entity.type
_entity.pdbx_description
1 polymer ?
#
loop_
_entity_poly.entity_id
_entity_poly.type
_entity_poly.pdbx_seq_one_letter_code
_entity_poly.pdbx_strand_id
1 'polypeptide(L)'
;MPATRSNGPPVLEDLSDLSPLIAATTQWLTGAYPAAGGALASVLCEMQARQAVTAAAWLRYPTPVDAALVGMAGPGGSARLDWITGADGGGAADPETYAWRTWVDEVVASWAACLLTDPELAGRAVAVLAGAGAAGTPVEFRRLVAPDDTDRAAAALLRHPDLLAPVAALHRAQLRDLLERGSALAA
;
A
#
# COMPACT_ATOMS: atom_id res chain seq x y z
N MET A 1 -40.79 -22.40 -12.28
CA MET A 1 -39.38 -22.15 -12.64
C MET A 1 -38.94 -20.88 -11.92
N PRO A 2 -38.26 -20.94 -10.75
CA PRO A 2 -37.73 -19.74 -10.14
C PRO A 2 -36.38 -19.41 -10.79
N ALA A 3 -36.23 -18.15 -11.20
CA ALA A 3 -35.00 -17.59 -11.70
C ALA A 3 -33.94 -17.63 -10.59
N THR A 4 -32.81 -18.28 -10.89
CA THR A 4 -31.59 -18.19 -10.09
C THR A 4 -31.12 -16.74 -10.09
N ARG A 5 -31.22 -16.07 -8.94
CA ARG A 5 -30.50 -14.82 -8.70
C ARG A 5 -29.01 -15.11 -8.84
N SER A 6 -28.39 -14.54 -9.87
CA SER A 6 -26.94 -14.49 -10.01
C SER A 6 -26.38 -13.63 -8.89
N ASN A 7 -25.98 -14.27 -7.79
CA ASN A 7 -25.23 -13.62 -6.72
C ASN A 7 -23.78 -13.51 -7.22
N GLY A 8 -23.42 -12.36 -7.81
CA GLY A 8 -22.02 -12.03 -8.05
C GLY A 8 -21.25 -12.02 -6.71
N PRO A 9 -19.93 -12.32 -6.70
CA PRO A 9 -19.21 -12.50 -5.46
C PRO A 9 -19.21 -11.19 -4.63
N PRO A 10 -19.60 -11.24 -3.35
CA PRO A 10 -19.67 -10.06 -2.47
C PRO A 10 -18.30 -9.45 -2.11
N VAL A 11 -17.21 -9.94 -2.70
CA VAL A 11 -15.83 -9.60 -2.29
C VAL A 11 -15.35 -8.28 -2.88
N LEU A 12 -15.89 -7.86 -4.04
CA LEU A 12 -15.41 -6.66 -4.75
C LEU A 12 -16.00 -5.35 -4.20
N GLU A 13 -17.18 -5.36 -3.58
CA GLU A 13 -17.78 -4.14 -3.00
C GLU A 13 -17.19 -3.78 -1.63
N ASP A 14 -16.69 -4.74 -0.84
CA ASP A 14 -16.23 -4.54 0.54
C ASP A 14 -14.81 -3.94 0.66
N LEU A 15 -13.90 -4.30 -0.23
CA LEU A 15 -12.53 -3.72 -0.23
C LEU A 15 -12.51 -2.27 -0.75
N SER A 16 -13.63 -1.80 -1.31
CA SER A 16 -13.83 -0.39 -1.68
C SER A 16 -13.65 0.56 -0.50
N ASP A 17 -13.94 0.10 0.72
CA ASP A 17 -13.79 0.85 1.96
C ASP A 17 -12.32 1.19 2.26
N LEU A 18 -11.37 0.45 1.66
CA LEU A 18 -9.94 0.76 1.75
C LEU A 18 -9.51 1.85 0.74
N SER A 19 -10.35 2.23 -0.22
CA SER A 19 -9.97 3.19 -1.30
C SER A 19 -9.47 4.53 -0.76
N PRO A 20 -10.11 5.18 0.24
CA PRO A 20 -9.62 6.43 0.79
C PRO A 20 -8.25 6.28 1.45
N LEU A 21 -8.04 5.18 2.17
CA LEU A 21 -6.77 4.85 2.83
C LEU A 21 -5.66 4.59 1.81
N ILE A 22 -5.96 3.81 0.76
CA ILE A 22 -5.03 3.52 -0.33
C ILE A 22 -4.65 4.81 -1.06
N ALA A 23 -5.62 5.67 -1.37
CA ALA A 23 -5.38 6.96 -2.01
C ALA A 23 -4.52 7.88 -1.14
N ALA A 24 -4.90 8.07 0.14
CA ALA A 24 -4.18 8.92 1.08
C ALA A 24 -2.74 8.44 1.31
N THR A 25 -2.53 7.14 1.50
CA THR A 25 -1.20 6.57 1.77
C THR A 25 -0.32 6.60 0.51
N THR A 26 -0.90 6.40 -0.68
CA THR A 26 -0.20 6.58 -1.96
C THR A 26 0.24 8.03 -2.14
N GLN A 27 -0.67 8.98 -1.88
CA GLN A 27 -0.38 10.41 -1.94
C GLN A 27 0.70 10.82 -0.94
N TRP A 28 0.68 10.27 0.27
CA TRP A 28 1.72 10.49 1.26
C TRP A 28 3.09 10.03 0.74
N LEU A 29 3.19 8.80 0.22
CA LEU A 29 4.44 8.24 -0.28
C LEU A 29 5.01 9.04 -1.47
N THR A 30 4.18 9.40 -2.45
CA THR A 30 4.65 10.14 -3.63
C THR A 30 4.96 11.60 -3.33
N GLY A 31 4.30 12.19 -2.32
CA GLY A 31 4.61 13.52 -1.80
C GLY A 31 5.90 13.57 -0.99
N ALA A 32 6.14 12.58 -0.12
CA ALA A 32 7.35 12.48 0.70
C ALA A 32 8.58 12.13 -0.13
N TYR A 33 8.40 11.35 -1.21
CA TYR A 33 9.48 10.88 -2.08
C TYR A 33 9.15 11.15 -3.55
N PRO A 34 9.22 12.42 -3.99
CA PRO A 34 8.85 12.78 -5.36
C PRO A 34 9.78 12.12 -6.39
N ALA A 35 9.22 11.78 -7.55
CA ALA A 35 9.99 11.22 -8.65
C ALA A 35 11.02 12.24 -9.16
N ALA A 36 12.29 11.85 -9.25
CA ALA A 36 13.32 12.58 -9.96
C ALA A 36 13.15 12.32 -11.48
N GLY A 37 12.35 13.14 -12.17
CA GLY A 37 12.08 13.00 -13.60
C GLY A 37 10.90 13.84 -14.11
N GLY A 38 10.56 13.69 -15.39
CA GLY A 38 9.41 14.34 -16.02
C GLY A 38 8.08 13.63 -15.70
N ALA A 39 6.97 14.13 -16.28
CA ALA A 39 5.61 13.66 -15.97
C ALA A 39 5.41 12.13 -16.02
N LEU A 40 6.05 11.44 -16.98
CA LEU A 40 5.99 9.97 -17.07
C LEU A 40 6.61 9.29 -15.85
N ALA A 41 7.72 9.81 -15.32
CA ALA A 41 8.38 9.26 -14.14
C ALA A 41 7.50 9.41 -12.89
N SER A 42 6.80 10.54 -12.75
CA SER A 42 5.82 10.76 -11.69
C SER A 42 4.65 9.79 -11.77
N VAL A 43 4.10 9.56 -12.96
CA VAL A 43 2.99 8.61 -13.17
C VAL A 43 3.40 7.18 -12.82
N LEU A 44 4.58 6.73 -13.27
CA LEU A 44 5.08 5.39 -12.94
C LEU A 44 5.36 5.24 -11.45
N CYS A 45 5.96 6.24 -10.81
CA CYS A 45 6.18 6.29 -9.37
C CYS A 45 4.87 6.17 -8.59
N GLU A 46 3.83 6.89 -9.01
CA GLU A 46 2.49 6.80 -8.40
C GLU A 46 1.86 5.42 -8.60
N MET A 47 1.93 4.85 -9.82
CA MET A 47 1.40 3.51 -10.08
C MET A 47 2.08 2.44 -9.22
N GLN A 48 3.39 2.52 -9.06
CA GLN A 48 4.14 1.57 -8.24
C GLN A 48 3.85 1.74 -6.75
N ALA A 49 3.82 2.97 -6.25
CA ALA A 49 3.43 3.26 -4.88
C ALA A 49 2.01 2.74 -4.58
N ARG A 50 1.07 2.97 -5.50
CA ARG A 50 -0.30 2.46 -5.39
C ARG A 50 -0.35 0.94 -5.31
N GLN A 51 0.39 0.22 -6.15
CA GLN A 51 0.43 -1.25 -6.07
C GLN A 51 0.97 -1.75 -4.73
N ALA A 52 2.05 -1.14 -4.23
CA ALA A 52 2.63 -1.51 -2.94
C ALA A 52 1.67 -1.23 -1.77
N VAL A 53 1.00 -0.08 -1.80
CA VAL A 53 0.00 0.32 -0.79
C VAL A 53 -1.22 -0.61 -0.83
N THR A 54 -1.73 -0.94 -2.01
CA THR A 54 -2.84 -1.90 -2.14
C THR A 54 -2.48 -3.27 -1.56
N ALA A 55 -1.30 -3.82 -1.91
CA ALA A 55 -0.85 -5.09 -1.38
C ALA A 55 -0.70 -5.04 0.16
N ALA A 56 -0.11 -3.98 0.69
CA ALA A 56 0.04 -3.78 2.13
C ALA A 56 -1.31 -3.62 2.85
N ALA A 57 -2.26 -2.89 2.26
CA ALA A 57 -3.60 -2.71 2.82
C ALA A 57 -4.36 -4.03 2.88
N TRP A 58 -4.31 -4.87 1.84
CA TRP A 58 -4.97 -6.18 1.85
C TRP A 58 -4.31 -7.18 2.79
N LEU A 59 -3.00 -7.09 3.02
CA LEU A 59 -2.34 -7.89 4.05
C LEU A 59 -2.77 -7.46 5.46
N ARG A 60 -3.00 -6.16 5.69
CA ARG A 60 -3.35 -5.62 7.01
C ARG A 60 -4.83 -5.77 7.34
N TYR A 61 -5.69 -5.63 6.34
CA TYR A 61 -7.15 -5.70 6.43
C TYR A 61 -7.66 -6.81 5.50
N PRO A 62 -7.39 -8.09 5.83
CA PRO A 62 -7.67 -9.21 4.92
C PRO A 62 -9.17 -9.50 4.79
N THR A 63 -10.01 -9.01 5.71
CA THR A 63 -11.45 -9.25 5.67
C THR A 63 -12.26 -7.96 5.49
N PRO A 64 -13.48 -8.07 4.91
CA PRO A 64 -14.50 -7.02 4.96
C PRO A 64 -14.68 -6.33 6.31
N VAL A 65 -14.72 -7.12 7.38
CA VAL A 65 -14.95 -6.61 8.73
C VAL A 65 -13.80 -5.70 9.15
N ASP A 66 -12.57 -6.07 8.80
CA ASP A 66 -11.40 -5.24 9.08
C ASP A 66 -11.43 -3.93 8.29
N ALA A 67 -11.88 -3.97 7.03
CA ALA A 67 -12.04 -2.79 6.17
C ALA A 67 -13.12 -1.82 6.71
N ALA A 68 -14.28 -2.34 7.13
CA ALA A 68 -15.34 -1.54 7.73
C ALA A 68 -14.90 -0.95 9.08
N LEU A 69 -14.18 -1.72 9.91
CA LEU A 69 -13.67 -1.24 11.20
C LEU A 69 -12.69 -0.08 11.03
N VAL A 70 -11.77 -0.14 10.06
CA VAL A 70 -10.86 0.99 9.80
C VAL A 70 -11.60 2.19 9.22
N GLY A 71 -12.65 1.99 8.41
CA GLY A 71 -13.52 3.06 7.94
C GLY A 71 -14.23 3.82 9.08
N MET A 72 -14.55 3.14 10.18
CA MET A 72 -15.18 3.74 11.37
C MET A 72 -14.18 4.33 12.37
N ALA A 73 -13.07 3.64 12.63
CA ALA A 73 -12.08 4.05 13.64
C ALA A 73 -11.05 5.06 13.11
N GLY A 74 -10.83 5.07 11.79
CA GLY A 74 -9.75 5.79 11.13
C GLY A 74 -8.39 5.06 11.23
N PRO A 75 -7.47 5.28 10.27
CA PRO A 75 -6.19 4.58 10.19
C PRO A 75 -5.05 5.17 11.05
N GLY A 76 -5.30 6.24 11.81
CA GLY A 76 -4.34 6.83 12.76
C GLY A 76 -3.55 8.03 12.24
N GLY A 77 -3.44 8.20 10.92
CA GLY A 77 -2.94 9.41 10.26
C GLY A 77 -1.43 9.50 10.05
N SER A 78 -0.98 10.57 9.37
CA SER A 78 0.41 10.73 8.88
C SER A 78 1.40 11.35 9.86
N ALA A 79 0.97 11.81 11.04
CA ALA A 79 1.78 12.71 11.88
C ALA A 79 3.20 12.18 12.20
N ARG A 80 3.32 10.92 12.62
CA ARG A 80 4.64 10.32 12.90
C ARG A 80 5.48 10.16 11.63
N LEU A 81 4.85 9.80 10.52
CA LEU A 81 5.51 9.65 9.25
C LEU A 81 6.06 10.99 8.75
N ASP A 82 5.28 12.07 8.89
CA ASP A 82 5.67 13.43 8.54
C ASP A 82 6.85 13.92 9.40
N TRP A 83 6.86 13.57 10.69
CA TRP A 83 8.01 13.82 11.55
C TRP A 83 9.28 13.10 11.09
N ILE A 84 9.16 11.82 10.70
CA ILE A 84 10.31 11.00 10.24
C ILE A 84 10.87 11.51 8.91
N THR A 85 10.02 11.96 8.00
CA THR A 85 10.44 12.48 6.69
C THR A 85 10.80 13.97 6.71
N GLY A 86 10.66 14.63 7.86
CA GLY A 86 10.89 16.07 8.01
C GLY A 86 9.84 16.94 7.32
N ALA A 87 8.67 16.37 6.98
CA ALA A 87 7.55 17.06 6.36
C ALA A 87 6.64 17.81 7.37
N ASP A 88 6.96 17.73 8.67
CA ASP A 88 6.23 18.36 9.80
C ASP A 88 6.17 19.91 9.75
N GLY A 89 6.82 20.56 8.75
CA GLY A 89 7.01 22.01 8.66
C GLY A 89 6.02 22.82 7.80
N GLY A 90 5.01 22.20 7.19
CA GLY A 90 4.08 22.88 6.27
C GLY A 90 2.85 23.47 6.97
N GLY A 91 2.98 24.71 7.47
CA GLY A 91 1.96 25.39 8.28
C GLY A 91 0.54 25.45 7.69
N ALA A 92 -0.44 25.50 8.61
CA ALA A 92 -1.84 25.92 8.45
C ALA A 92 -2.38 25.90 7.01
N ALA A 93 -2.39 24.73 6.39
CA ALA A 93 -3.14 24.52 5.16
C ALA A 93 -4.61 24.25 5.51
N ASP A 94 -5.49 24.61 4.58
CA ASP A 94 -6.94 24.42 4.62
C ASP A 94 -7.35 23.04 5.21
N PRO A 95 -8.37 22.93 6.07
CA PRO A 95 -8.85 21.67 6.63
C PRO A 95 -9.04 20.53 5.61
N GLU A 96 -9.45 20.80 4.37
CA GLU A 96 -9.52 19.78 3.31
C GLU A 96 -8.14 19.29 2.86
N THR A 97 -7.12 20.17 2.89
CA THR A 97 -5.71 19.84 2.62
C THR A 97 -5.07 19.00 3.74
N TYR A 98 -5.65 18.99 4.93
CA TYR A 98 -5.23 18.10 6.04
C TYR A 98 -6.13 16.87 6.21
N ALA A 99 -7.35 16.87 5.66
CA ALA A 99 -8.32 15.78 5.86
C ALA A 99 -7.83 14.43 5.31
N TRP A 100 -7.11 14.41 4.18
CA TRP A 100 -6.54 13.16 3.65
C TRP A 100 -5.42 12.60 4.54
N ARG A 101 -4.73 13.44 5.32
CA ARG A 101 -3.64 13.00 6.22
C ARG A 101 -4.15 12.13 7.36
N THR A 102 -5.41 12.28 7.79
CA THR A 102 -6.00 11.40 8.82
C THR A 102 -6.35 10.01 8.27
N TRP A 103 -6.46 9.89 6.95
CA TRP A 103 -6.67 8.63 6.24
C TRP A 103 -5.36 7.89 5.89
N VAL A 104 -4.21 8.45 6.25
CA VAL A 104 -2.93 7.75 6.09
C VAL A 104 -2.78 6.69 7.18
N ASP A 105 -2.32 5.51 6.77
CA ASP A 105 -2.07 4.40 7.66
C ASP A 105 -0.57 4.13 7.80
N GLU A 106 -0.02 4.30 9.02
CA GLU A 106 1.41 4.16 9.28
C GLU A 106 1.95 2.76 8.96
N VAL A 107 1.19 1.71 9.31
CA VAL A 107 1.63 0.33 9.10
C VAL A 107 1.60 0.00 7.62
N VAL A 108 0.54 0.39 6.89
CA VAL A 108 0.44 0.21 5.44
C VAL A 108 1.53 1.00 4.73
N ALA A 109 1.83 2.23 5.15
CA ALA A 109 2.94 3.01 4.60
C ALA A 109 4.29 2.33 4.82
N SER A 110 4.55 1.82 6.03
CA SER A 110 5.76 1.10 6.38
C SER A 110 5.90 -0.22 5.62
N TRP A 111 4.82 -0.98 5.48
CA TRP A 111 4.78 -2.23 4.73
C TRP A 111 4.97 -1.96 3.24
N ALA A 112 4.28 -0.97 2.67
CA ALA A 112 4.49 -0.56 1.28
C ALA A 112 5.95 -0.15 1.03
N ALA A 113 6.57 0.60 1.95
CA ALA A 113 8.00 0.91 1.88
C ALA A 113 8.90 -0.35 1.91
N CYS A 114 8.55 -1.35 2.71
CA CYS A 114 9.24 -2.65 2.70
C CYS A 114 9.08 -3.36 1.35
N LEU A 115 7.87 -3.41 0.80
CA LEU A 115 7.59 -4.09 -0.48
C LEU A 115 8.26 -3.40 -1.68
N LEU A 116 8.35 -2.06 -1.66
CA LEU A 116 9.06 -1.29 -2.68
C LEU A 116 10.58 -1.49 -2.64
N THR A 117 11.14 -1.82 -1.47
CA THR A 117 12.61 -1.93 -1.27
C THR A 117 13.12 -3.38 -1.31
N ASP A 118 12.24 -4.37 -1.22
CA ASP A 118 12.59 -5.79 -1.12
C ASP A 118 11.70 -6.62 -2.07
N PRO A 119 12.17 -6.89 -3.31
CA PRO A 119 11.41 -7.64 -4.32
C PRO A 119 11.06 -9.07 -3.89
N GLU A 120 11.90 -9.72 -3.08
CA GLU A 120 11.62 -11.07 -2.57
C GLU A 120 10.47 -11.05 -1.55
N LEU A 121 10.46 -10.03 -0.68
CA LEU A 121 9.35 -9.78 0.23
C LEU A 121 8.06 -9.46 -0.53
N ALA A 122 8.14 -8.66 -1.60
CA ALA A 122 7.01 -8.37 -2.49
C ALA A 122 6.45 -9.64 -3.16
N GLY A 123 7.33 -10.53 -3.64
CA GLY A 123 6.92 -11.83 -4.19
C GLY A 123 6.18 -12.69 -3.18
N ARG A 124 6.68 -12.78 -1.94
CA ARG A 124 6.01 -13.52 -0.86
C ARG A 124 4.66 -12.92 -0.48
N ALA A 125 4.56 -11.59 -0.40
CA ALA A 125 3.31 -10.89 -0.14
C ALA A 125 2.24 -11.23 -1.18
N VAL A 126 2.57 -11.15 -2.46
CA VAL A 126 1.63 -11.46 -3.54
C VAL A 126 1.26 -12.94 -3.55
N ALA A 127 2.18 -13.85 -3.21
CA ALA A 127 1.88 -15.27 -3.07
C ALA A 127 0.87 -15.55 -1.95
N VAL A 128 1.03 -14.90 -0.78
CA VAL A 128 0.07 -15.01 0.33
C VAL A 128 -1.30 -14.47 -0.08
N LEU A 129 -1.36 -13.32 -0.75
CA LEU A 129 -2.62 -12.74 -1.23
C LEU A 129 -3.33 -13.65 -2.26
N ALA A 130 -2.56 -14.26 -3.17
CA ALA A 130 -3.09 -15.20 -4.15
C ALA A 130 -3.67 -16.47 -3.48
N GLY A 131 -3.00 -16.99 -2.44
CA GLY A 131 -3.49 -18.13 -1.66
C GLY A 131 -4.76 -17.83 -0.84
N ALA A 132 -4.91 -16.58 -0.39
CA ALA A 132 -6.08 -16.13 0.38
C ALA A 132 -7.32 -15.84 -0.48
N GLY A 133 -7.21 -15.90 -1.82
CA GLY A 133 -8.30 -15.53 -2.72
C GLY A 133 -8.66 -14.03 -2.66
N ALA A 134 -7.75 -13.20 -2.13
CA ALA A 134 -7.92 -11.75 -2.14
C ALA A 134 -8.03 -11.25 -3.59
N ALA A 135 -8.99 -10.35 -3.83
CA ALA A 135 -9.44 -9.97 -5.16
C ALA A 135 -8.39 -9.14 -5.92
N GLY A 136 -7.38 -9.81 -6.49
CA GLY A 136 -6.47 -9.22 -7.47
C GLY A 136 -5.61 -10.32 -8.07
N THR A 137 -5.74 -10.54 -9.37
CA THR A 137 -4.92 -11.55 -10.05
C THR A 137 -3.43 -11.20 -9.89
N PRO A 138 -2.50 -12.17 -9.86
CA PRO A 138 -1.05 -11.90 -9.83
C PRO A 138 -0.55 -10.95 -10.92
N VAL A 139 -1.33 -10.78 -11.99
CA VAL A 139 -1.12 -9.82 -13.09
C VAL A 139 -1.19 -8.36 -12.62
N GLU A 140 -2.04 -8.02 -11.65
CA GLU A 140 -2.24 -6.65 -11.16
C GLU A 140 -1.05 -6.12 -10.36
N PHE A 141 -0.22 -7.01 -9.80
CA PHE A 141 0.98 -6.69 -9.05
C PHE A 141 2.28 -6.92 -9.83
N ARG A 142 2.19 -7.16 -11.15
CA ARG A 142 3.38 -7.48 -11.97
C ARG A 142 4.49 -6.42 -11.84
N ARG A 143 4.15 -5.13 -11.82
CA ARG A 143 5.16 -4.05 -11.70
C ARG A 143 5.77 -3.94 -10.30
N LEU A 144 5.10 -4.47 -9.28
CA LEU A 144 5.63 -4.56 -7.93
C LEU A 144 6.60 -5.74 -7.77
N VAL A 145 6.26 -6.90 -8.35
CA VAL A 145 7.05 -8.15 -8.20
C VAL A 145 8.19 -8.25 -9.23
N ALA A 146 8.00 -7.68 -10.42
CA ALA A 146 8.97 -7.70 -11.52
C ALA A 146 8.94 -6.35 -12.26
N PRO A 147 9.44 -5.26 -11.64
CA PRO A 147 9.56 -3.97 -12.31
C PRO A 147 10.46 -4.10 -13.54
N ASP A 148 10.12 -3.44 -14.64
CA ASP A 148 10.99 -3.36 -15.80
C ASP A 148 12.05 -2.24 -15.64
N ASP A 149 12.98 -2.12 -16.59
CA ASP A 149 14.03 -1.11 -16.51
C ASP A 149 13.50 0.33 -16.61
N THR A 150 12.33 0.52 -17.22
CA THR A 150 11.65 1.81 -17.27
C THR A 150 11.03 2.14 -15.92
N ASP A 151 10.42 1.17 -15.25
CA ASP A 151 9.89 1.32 -13.89
C ASP A 151 11.04 1.67 -12.90
N ARG A 152 12.16 0.93 -12.96
CA ARG A 152 13.36 1.20 -12.14
C ARG A 152 13.96 2.58 -12.41
N ALA A 153 13.99 3.01 -13.67
CA ALA A 153 14.51 4.32 -14.05
C ALA A 153 13.55 5.47 -13.71
N ALA A 154 12.25 5.20 -13.60
CA ALA A 154 11.23 6.21 -13.33
C ALA A 154 11.03 6.46 -11.82
N ALA A 155 11.04 5.41 -11.01
CA ALA A 155 10.78 5.52 -9.58
C ALA A 155 12.06 5.91 -8.82
N ALA A 156 12.14 7.16 -8.33
CA ALA A 156 13.18 7.57 -7.38
C ALA A 156 13.26 6.63 -6.16
N LEU A 157 12.10 6.13 -5.72
CA LEU A 157 11.94 5.14 -4.67
C LEU A 157 12.66 3.81 -4.95
N LEU A 158 12.77 3.39 -6.21
CA LEU A 158 13.52 2.18 -6.59
C LEU A 158 15.03 2.43 -6.72
N ARG A 159 15.44 3.67 -7.01
CA ARG A 159 16.86 4.03 -7.16
C ARG A 159 17.55 4.24 -5.82
N HIS A 160 16.81 4.72 -4.82
CA HIS A 160 17.32 5.04 -3.49
C HIS A 160 16.48 4.35 -2.41
N PRO A 161 16.56 3.02 -2.30
CA PRO A 161 15.82 2.27 -1.29
C PRO A 161 16.22 2.66 0.15
N ASP A 162 17.38 3.28 0.33
CA ASP A 162 17.88 3.84 1.58
C ASP A 162 17.02 5.01 2.10
N LEU A 163 16.38 5.78 1.22
CA LEU A 163 15.48 6.88 1.63
C LEU A 163 14.24 6.36 2.35
N LEU A 164 13.76 5.18 1.97
CA LEU A 164 12.62 4.52 2.61
C LEU A 164 13.01 3.78 3.90
N ALA A 165 14.30 3.61 4.20
CA ALA A 165 14.77 2.78 5.29
C ALA A 165 14.18 3.16 6.68
N PRO A 166 14.07 4.46 7.06
CA PRO A 166 13.48 4.84 8.34
C PRO A 166 12.00 4.45 8.47
N VAL A 167 11.24 4.60 7.38
CA VAL A 167 9.81 4.29 7.34
C VAL A 167 9.59 2.78 7.26
N ALA A 168 10.37 2.08 6.43
CA ALA A 168 10.33 0.63 6.31
C ALA A 168 10.67 -0.05 7.64
N ALA A 169 11.61 0.49 8.42
CA ALA A 169 12.01 -0.11 9.69
C ALA A 169 10.91 -0.14 10.76
N LEU A 170 9.91 0.75 10.71
CA LEU A 170 8.88 0.88 11.75
C LEU A 170 8.12 -0.44 12.00
N HIS A 171 7.64 -1.09 10.94
CA HIS A 171 6.77 -2.27 11.05
C HIS A 171 7.27 -3.47 10.24
N ARG A 172 8.54 -3.47 9.79
CA ARG A 172 9.15 -4.57 9.01
C ARG A 172 9.08 -5.93 9.71
N ALA A 173 9.28 -5.98 11.03
CA ALA A 173 9.21 -7.22 11.79
C ALA A 173 7.80 -7.83 11.75
N GLN A 174 6.77 -7.00 11.94
CA GLN A 174 5.37 -7.44 11.89
C GLN A 174 4.99 -8.00 10.52
N LEU A 175 5.44 -7.36 9.44
CA LEU A 175 5.22 -7.85 8.08
C LEU A 175 5.88 -9.22 7.86
N ARG A 176 7.12 -9.39 8.31
CA ARG A 176 7.84 -10.67 8.17
C ARG A 176 7.15 -11.79 8.93
N ASP A 177 6.79 -11.55 10.20
CA ASP A 177 6.07 -12.53 11.01
C ASP A 177 4.73 -12.93 10.36
N LEU A 178 4.01 -11.96 9.77
CA LEU A 178 2.76 -12.22 9.06
C LEU A 178 2.98 -13.10 7.83
N LEU A 179 3.98 -12.79 7.01
CA LEU A 179 4.28 -13.56 5.80
C LEU A 179 4.81 -14.96 6.11
N GLU A 180 5.59 -15.12 7.18
CA GLU A 180 6.05 -16.42 7.65
C GLU A 180 4.87 -17.30 8.09
N ARG A 181 3.94 -16.76 8.89
CA ARG A 181 2.69 -17.48 9.26
C ARG A 181 1.83 -17.81 8.05
N GLY A 182 1.65 -16.87 7.13
CA GLY A 182 0.87 -17.07 5.91
C GLY A 182 1.47 -18.14 5.00
N SER A 183 2.81 -18.18 4.89
CA SER A 183 3.51 -19.19 4.11
C SER A 183 3.42 -20.60 4.72
N ALA A 184 3.45 -20.71 6.05
CA ALA A 184 3.30 -21.97 6.76
C ALA A 184 1.88 -22.56 6.64
N LEU A 185 0.86 -21.71 6.45
CA LEU A 185 -0.54 -22.14 6.22
C LEU A 185 -0.80 -22.57 4.76
N ALA A 186 0.05 -22.18 3.82
CA ALA A 186 -0.10 -22.45 2.39
C ALA A 186 0.74 -23.65 1.90
N ALA A 187 1.64 -24.20 2.74
CA ALA A 187 2.51 -25.35 2.46
C ALA A 187 1.89 -26.66 2.94
#